data_AF-A0A833LKB2-F1
#
_entry.id   AF-A0A833LKB2-F1
#
_cell.length_a   1.000
_cell.length_b   1.000
_cell.length_c   1.000
_cell.angle_alpha   90.00
_cell.angle_beta   90.00
_cell.angle_gamma   90.00
#
_symmetry.space_group_name_H-M   'P 1'
#
loop_
_entity.id
_entity.type
_entity.pdbx_description
1 polymer ?
#
loop_
_entity_poly.entity_id
_entity_poly.type
_entity_poly.pdbx_seq_one_letter_code
_entity_poly.pdbx_strand_id
1 'polypeptide(L)'
;NRPTWIVAGGGLPMAPPTPSTASEHGASQTLRGLVVDATVTGLIILVAGSLLAETGDAIAYQTGIGESLVGFLLVGLATSLPEISSMVAAVRLHRYELAIGDIFGTNLFDLLLIPVADIAYGRAPILSTGGRFEALAALLGIVLTAIYVVGLLDRRNRTFLRMGYDSLVAIVVYVVGLAVLQSVAGG
;
A
#
# COMPACT_ATOMS: atom_id res chain seq x y z
N ASN A 1 -39.60 32.11 -29.33
CA ASN A 1 -39.03 30.80 -28.94
C ASN A 1 -37.75 30.57 -29.75
N ARG A 2 -36.56 30.83 -29.19
CA ARG A 2 -35.25 30.59 -29.85
C ARG A 2 -34.41 29.70 -28.92
N PRO A 3 -33.83 28.59 -29.40
CA PRO A 3 -33.07 27.67 -28.56
C PRO A 3 -31.74 28.27 -28.11
N THR A 4 -31.38 28.02 -26.84
CA THR A 4 -30.31 28.65 -26.05
C THR A 4 -28.91 28.05 -26.24
N TRP A 5 -28.67 27.22 -27.27
CA TRP A 5 -27.41 26.49 -27.43
C TRP A 5 -26.38 27.14 -28.36
N ILE A 6 -26.61 28.35 -28.86
CA ILE A 6 -25.61 29.03 -29.69
C ILE A 6 -24.60 29.72 -28.78
N VAL A 7 -23.53 29.01 -28.45
CA VAL A 7 -22.35 29.58 -27.80
C VAL A 7 -21.70 30.55 -28.79
N ALA A 8 -21.75 31.85 -28.46
CA ALA A 8 -21.10 32.90 -29.23
C ALA A 8 -19.58 32.83 -29.02
N GLY A 9 -18.86 32.34 -30.02
CA GLY A 9 -17.41 32.29 -30.01
C GLY A 9 -16.89 31.53 -31.23
N GLY A 10 -16.71 32.23 -32.35
CA GLY A 10 -16.05 31.69 -33.52
C GLY A 10 -14.59 31.35 -33.20
N GLY A 11 -14.24 30.06 -33.27
CA GLY A 11 -12.89 29.58 -33.05
C GLY A 11 -12.77 28.12 -33.44
N LEU A 12 -12.47 27.89 -34.73
CA LEU A 12 -12.00 26.66 -35.40
C LEU A 12 -12.80 25.34 -35.18
N PRO A 13 -12.99 24.51 -36.23
CA PRO A 13 -13.47 23.15 -36.02
C PRO A 13 -12.50 22.43 -35.07
N MET A 14 -12.99 21.99 -33.91
CA MET A 14 -12.24 21.14 -32.99
C MET A 14 -11.73 19.95 -33.80
N ALA A 15 -10.41 19.87 -33.99
CA ALA A 15 -9.79 18.70 -34.58
C ALA A 15 -10.25 17.47 -33.78
N PRO A 16 -10.63 16.36 -34.43
CA PRO A 16 -11.00 15.16 -33.71
C PRO A 16 -9.87 14.83 -32.72
N PRO A 17 -10.20 14.43 -31.47
CA PRO A 17 -9.19 14.13 -30.47
C PRO A 17 -8.20 13.15 -31.10
N THR A 18 -6.93 13.57 -31.21
CA THR A 18 -5.86 12.68 -31.67
C THR A 18 -5.89 11.46 -30.77
N PRO A 19 -5.98 10.24 -31.32
CA PRO A 19 -5.98 9.03 -30.50
C PRO A 19 -4.76 9.09 -29.61
N SER A 20 -4.98 9.18 -28.29
CA SER A 20 -3.91 9.13 -27.32
C SER A 20 -3.17 7.82 -27.56
N THR A 21 -1.86 7.88 -27.78
CA THR A 21 -0.95 6.75 -27.98
C THR A 21 -0.89 5.77 -26.79
N ALA A 22 -1.76 5.93 -25.79
CA ALA A 22 -1.88 5.10 -24.60
C ALA A 22 -2.62 3.77 -24.83
N SER A 23 -3.21 3.53 -26.01
CA SER A 23 -4.05 2.34 -26.27
C SER A 23 -3.45 1.27 -27.18
N GLU A 24 -2.17 1.35 -27.57
CA GLU A 24 -1.58 0.35 -28.49
C GLU A 24 -1.05 -0.92 -27.79
N HIS A 25 -0.77 -0.89 -26.48
CA HIS A 25 -0.24 -2.07 -25.77
C HIS A 25 -1.31 -3.10 -25.34
N GLY A 26 -2.60 -2.73 -25.34
CA GLY A 26 -3.70 -3.60 -24.88
C GLY A 26 -4.45 -4.34 -26.00
N ALA A 27 -4.16 -4.04 -27.28
CA ALA A 27 -5.01 -4.44 -28.40
C ALA A 27 -4.83 -5.90 -28.87
N SER A 28 -3.85 -6.65 -28.35
CA SER A 28 -3.54 -8.01 -28.82
C SER A 28 -3.72 -9.12 -27.77
N GLN A 29 -4.06 -8.81 -26.52
CA GLN A 29 -4.25 -9.84 -25.50
C GLN A 29 -5.70 -10.31 -25.43
N THR A 30 -5.89 -11.62 -25.62
CA THR A 30 -7.19 -12.25 -25.41
C THR A 30 -7.51 -12.29 -23.92
N LEU A 31 -8.79 -12.19 -23.53
CA LEU A 31 -9.23 -12.32 -22.13
C LEU A 31 -8.69 -13.60 -21.46
N ARG A 32 -8.56 -14.68 -22.24
CA ARG A 32 -7.95 -15.93 -21.76
C ARG A 32 -6.47 -15.77 -21.44
N GLY A 33 -5.72 -15.04 -22.25
CA GLY A 33 -4.31 -14.72 -21.98
C GLY A 33 -4.17 -13.94 -20.67
N LEU A 34 -5.00 -12.92 -20.46
CA LEU A 34 -4.99 -12.12 -19.23
C LEU A 34 -5.30 -12.96 -17.97
N VAL A 35 -6.30 -13.86 -18.05
CA VAL A 35 -6.64 -14.74 -16.92
C VAL A 35 -5.50 -15.72 -16.63
N VAL A 36 -4.87 -16.27 -17.66
CA VAL A 36 -3.72 -17.18 -17.50
C VAL A 36 -2.55 -16.44 -16.86
N ASP A 37 -2.19 -15.26 -17.38
CA ASP A 37 -1.09 -14.45 -16.85
C ASP A 37 -1.34 -14.05 -15.39
N ALA A 38 -2.56 -13.62 -15.06
CA ALA A 38 -2.96 -13.29 -13.69
C ALA A 38 -2.87 -14.50 -12.76
N THR A 39 -3.33 -15.67 -13.20
CA THR A 39 -3.30 -16.90 -12.40
C THR A 39 -1.86 -17.35 -12.15
N VAL A 40 -1.02 -17.36 -13.19
CA VAL A 40 0.39 -17.74 -13.09
C VAL A 40 1.14 -16.78 -12.18
N THR A 41 0.94 -15.46 -12.35
CA THR A 41 1.57 -14.45 -11.49
C THR A 41 1.11 -14.59 -10.04
N GLY A 42 -0.18 -14.84 -9.80
CA GLY A 42 -0.70 -15.09 -8.46
C GLY A 42 -0.07 -16.31 -7.80
N LEU A 43 0.10 -17.43 -8.53
CA LEU A 43 0.80 -18.61 -8.01
C LEU A 43 2.27 -18.32 -7.67
N ILE A 44 2.97 -17.56 -8.51
CA ILE A 44 4.35 -17.14 -8.25
C ILE A 44 4.43 -16.31 -6.97
N ILE A 45 3.52 -15.35 -6.78
CA ILE A 45 3.46 -14.52 -5.57
C ILE A 45 3.22 -15.39 -4.33
N LEU A 46 2.32 -16.37 -4.39
CA LEU A 46 2.07 -17.29 -3.27
C LEU A 46 3.33 -18.09 -2.89
N VAL A 47 4.02 -18.66 -3.87
CA VAL A 47 5.27 -19.41 -3.63
C VAL A 47 6.36 -18.48 -3.10
N ALA A 48 6.50 -17.28 -3.65
CA ALA A 48 7.45 -16.28 -3.19
C ALA A 48 7.17 -15.85 -1.74
N GLY A 49 5.89 -15.73 -1.34
CA GLY A 49 5.49 -15.46 0.03
C GLY A 49 5.94 -16.54 1.01
N SER A 50 5.80 -17.82 0.65
CA SER A 50 6.31 -18.93 1.47
C SER A 50 7.83 -18.90 1.62
N LEU A 51 8.56 -18.68 0.52
CA LEU A 51 10.01 -18.55 0.56
C LEU A 51 10.47 -17.32 1.37
N LEU A 52 9.71 -16.24 1.33
CA LEU A 52 9.98 -15.05 2.13
C LEU A 52 9.87 -15.34 3.63
N ALA A 53 8.90 -16.15 4.04
CA ALA A 53 8.78 -16.59 5.43
C ALA A 53 9.99 -17.43 5.87
N GLU A 54 10.36 -18.46 5.09
CA GLU A 54 11.51 -19.32 5.39
C GLU A 54 12.84 -18.55 5.45
N THR A 55 13.03 -17.61 4.52
CA THR A 55 14.21 -16.74 4.54
C THR A 55 14.19 -15.74 5.68
N GLY A 56 13.01 -15.30 6.12
CA GLY A 56 12.82 -14.49 7.32
C GLY A 56 13.32 -15.19 8.58
N ASP A 57 12.97 -16.46 8.77
CA ASP A 57 13.44 -17.26 9.91
C ASP A 57 14.97 -17.39 9.90
N ALA A 58 15.56 -17.63 8.72
CA ALA A 58 17.01 -17.70 8.57
C ALA A 58 17.71 -16.36 8.89
N ILE A 59 17.10 -15.22 8.52
CA ILE A 59 17.59 -13.89 8.85
C ILE A 59 17.49 -13.64 10.35
N ALA A 60 16.36 -13.96 10.98
CA ALA A 60 16.15 -13.82 12.42
C ALA A 60 17.23 -14.59 13.20
N TYR A 61 17.46 -15.85 12.83
CA TYR A 61 18.48 -16.70 13.44
C TYR A 61 19.90 -16.13 13.32
N GLN A 62 20.29 -15.62 12.15
CA GLN A 62 21.64 -15.10 11.92
C GLN A 62 21.88 -13.72 12.52
N THR A 63 20.84 -12.89 12.60
CA THR A 63 20.96 -11.49 13.08
C THR A 63 20.68 -11.34 14.57
N GLY A 64 20.05 -12.33 15.21
CA GLY A 64 19.56 -12.24 16.58
C GLY A 64 18.34 -11.32 16.73
N ILE A 65 17.71 -10.95 15.61
CA ILE A 65 16.45 -10.20 15.60
C ILE A 65 15.31 -11.19 15.84
N GLY A 66 14.29 -10.82 16.62
CA GLY A 66 13.17 -11.72 16.90
C GLY A 66 12.39 -12.10 15.64
N GLU A 67 11.99 -13.37 15.50
CA GLU A 67 11.28 -13.91 14.33
C GLU A 67 10.03 -13.08 13.99
N SER A 68 9.24 -12.69 15.00
CA SER A 68 8.06 -11.85 14.81
C SER A 68 8.38 -10.48 14.22
N LEU A 69 9.52 -9.88 14.60
CA LEU A 69 9.94 -8.58 14.06
C LEU A 69 10.44 -8.69 12.63
N VAL A 70 11.23 -9.72 12.31
CA VAL A 70 11.70 -9.98 10.95
C VAL A 70 10.50 -10.27 10.04
N GLY A 71 9.59 -11.14 10.46
CA GLY A 71 8.35 -11.44 9.75
C GLY A 71 7.51 -10.18 9.50
N PHE A 72 7.28 -9.37 10.54
CA PHE A 72 6.55 -8.10 10.42
C PHE A 72 7.19 -7.16 9.38
N LEU A 73 8.50 -6.98 9.41
CA LEU A 73 9.22 -6.10 8.48
C LEU A 73 9.21 -6.65 7.04
N LEU A 74 9.50 -7.94 6.86
CA LEU A 74 9.57 -8.54 5.54
C LEU A 74 8.20 -8.61 4.87
N VAL A 75 7.18 -9.02 5.61
CA VAL A 75 5.80 -9.06 5.09
C VAL A 75 5.33 -7.64 4.75
N GLY A 76 5.54 -6.67 5.64
CA GLY A 76 5.17 -5.27 5.39
C GLY A 76 5.89 -4.67 4.17
N LEU A 77 7.18 -4.97 3.98
CA LEU A 77 7.91 -4.55 2.78
C LEU A 77 7.39 -5.23 1.51
N ALA A 78 7.14 -6.54 1.57
CA ALA A 78 6.67 -7.32 0.44
C ALA A 78 5.28 -6.87 -0.05
N THR A 79 4.37 -6.48 0.87
CA THR A 79 3.05 -5.96 0.50
C THR A 79 3.11 -4.51 0.01
N SER A 80 4.00 -3.68 0.56
CA SER A 80 4.12 -2.25 0.18
C SER A 80 4.87 -2.02 -1.14
N LEU A 81 5.73 -2.96 -1.57
CA LEU A 81 6.50 -2.87 -2.81
C LEU A 81 5.61 -2.74 -4.07
N PRO A 82 4.59 -3.61 -4.27
CA PRO A 82 3.61 -3.44 -5.33
C PRO A 82 2.89 -2.10 -5.31
N GLU A 83 2.49 -1.62 -4.13
CA GLU A 83 1.77 -0.34 -3.96
C GLU A 83 2.64 0.85 -4.37
N ILE A 84 3.92 0.85 -3.99
CA ILE A 84 4.86 1.89 -4.43
C ILE A 84 4.97 1.89 -5.96
N SER A 85 5.00 0.72 -6.58
CA SER A 85 5.05 0.59 -8.04
C SER A 85 3.79 1.17 -8.73
N SER A 86 2.58 0.81 -8.26
CA SER A 86 1.31 1.32 -8.78
C SER A 86 1.18 2.83 -8.54
N MET A 87 1.52 3.31 -7.35
CA MET A 87 1.50 4.74 -7.02
C MET A 87 2.44 5.55 -7.92
N VAL A 88 3.69 5.11 -8.09
CA VAL A 88 4.66 5.79 -8.97
C VAL A 88 4.16 5.81 -10.41
N ALA A 89 3.56 4.73 -10.90
CA ALA A 89 2.96 4.69 -12.23
C ALA A 89 1.80 5.69 -12.36
N ALA A 90 0.89 5.73 -11.39
CA ALA A 90 -0.25 6.65 -11.38
C ALA A 90 0.19 8.12 -11.33
N VAL A 91 1.18 8.46 -10.50
CA VAL A 91 1.75 9.81 -10.40
C VAL A 91 2.45 10.22 -11.69
N ARG A 92 3.22 9.32 -12.32
CA ARG A 92 3.85 9.60 -13.63
C ARG A 92 2.82 9.89 -14.72
N LEU A 93 1.65 9.25 -14.64
CA LEU A 93 0.51 9.48 -15.53
C LEU A 93 -0.35 10.69 -15.12
N HIS A 94 0.06 11.48 -14.11
CA HIS A 94 -0.68 12.63 -13.57
C HIS A 94 -2.09 12.26 -13.06
N ARG A 95 -2.28 11.00 -12.65
CA ARG A 95 -3.54 10.45 -12.14
C ARG A 95 -3.50 10.37 -10.61
N TYR A 96 -3.41 11.52 -9.96
CA TYR A 96 -3.30 11.60 -8.50
C TYR A 96 -4.51 11.01 -7.77
N GLU A 97 -5.72 11.16 -8.33
CA GLU A 97 -6.94 10.54 -7.78
C GLU A 97 -6.85 9.01 -7.75
N LEU A 98 -6.23 8.41 -8.77
CA LEU A 98 -6.00 6.96 -8.83
C LEU A 98 -4.96 6.54 -7.78
N ALA A 99 -3.87 7.30 -7.62
CA ALA A 99 -2.86 7.03 -6.61
C ALA A 99 -3.43 7.10 -5.18
N ILE A 100 -4.29 8.08 -4.91
CA ILE A 100 -4.96 8.22 -3.60
C ILE A 100 -5.95 7.06 -3.39
N GLY A 101 -6.73 6.71 -4.42
CA GLY A 101 -7.67 5.60 -4.37
C GLY A 101 -6.98 4.26 -4.12
N ASP A 102 -5.80 4.05 -4.69
CA ASP A 102 -4.96 2.87 -4.47
C ASP A 102 -4.55 2.76 -2.99
N ILE A 103 -3.96 3.82 -2.43
CA ILE A 103 -3.52 3.86 -1.02
C ILE A 103 -4.66 3.55 -0.05
N PHE A 104 -5.83 4.17 -0.21
CA PHE A 104 -6.95 3.93 0.69
C PHE A 104 -7.63 2.58 0.42
N GLY A 105 -7.67 2.15 -0.83
CA GLY A 105 -8.27 0.90 -1.25
C GLY A 105 -7.54 -0.32 -0.71
N THR A 106 -6.21 -0.36 -0.84
CA THR A 106 -5.39 -1.49 -0.36
C THR A 106 -5.42 -1.58 1.16
N ASN A 107 -5.25 -0.46 1.87
CA ASN A 107 -5.37 -0.41 3.33
C ASN A 107 -6.74 -0.91 3.84
N LEU A 108 -7.84 -0.54 3.17
CA LEU A 108 -9.16 -1.02 3.56
C LEU A 108 -9.34 -2.51 3.22
N PHE A 109 -8.83 -2.95 2.07
CA PHE A 109 -8.87 -4.34 1.66
C PHE A 109 -8.12 -5.24 2.66
N ASP A 110 -6.95 -4.82 3.14
CA ASP A 110 -6.17 -5.56 4.14
C ASP A 110 -6.96 -5.76 5.45
N LEU A 111 -7.71 -4.75 5.89
CA LEU A 111 -8.59 -4.87 7.05
C LEU A 111 -9.76 -5.85 6.81
N LEU A 112 -10.28 -5.90 5.57
CA LEU A 112 -11.32 -6.85 5.18
C LEU A 112 -10.81 -8.30 5.09
N LEU A 113 -9.51 -8.52 4.93
CA LEU A 113 -8.95 -9.86 4.96
C LEU A 113 -9.03 -10.51 6.34
N ILE A 114 -9.09 -9.73 7.43
CA ILE A 114 -9.18 -10.26 8.80
C ILE A 114 -10.43 -11.16 8.99
N PRO A 115 -11.67 -10.71 8.73
CA PRO A 115 -12.85 -11.58 8.87
C PRO A 115 -12.85 -12.74 7.86
N VAL A 116 -12.28 -12.55 6.66
CA VAL A 116 -12.14 -13.65 5.68
C VAL A 116 -11.20 -14.73 6.23
N ALA A 117 -10.09 -14.32 6.84
CA ALA A 117 -9.15 -15.22 7.48
C ALA A 117 -9.78 -15.93 8.70
N ASP A 118 -10.53 -15.22 9.54
CA ASP A 118 -11.26 -15.81 10.67
C ASP A 118 -12.21 -16.94 10.20
N ILE A 119 -12.97 -16.69 9.12
CA ILE A 119 -13.87 -17.69 8.53
C ILE A 119 -13.09 -18.89 7.96
N ALA A 120 -11.98 -18.64 7.25
CA ALA A 120 -11.18 -19.68 6.61
C ALA A 120 -10.45 -20.58 7.61
N TYR A 121 -9.93 -20.02 8.71
CA TYR A 121 -9.21 -20.78 9.74
C TYR A 121 -10.15 -21.50 10.73
N GLY A 122 -11.41 -21.06 10.86
CA GLY A 122 -12.44 -21.76 11.63
C GLY A 122 -12.15 -21.93 13.13
N ARG A 123 -11.19 -21.16 13.67
CA ARG A 123 -10.78 -21.15 15.08
C ARG A 123 -11.27 -19.88 15.78
N ALA A 124 -10.74 -19.62 16.99
CA ALA A 124 -10.95 -18.34 17.68
C ALA A 124 -10.52 -17.16 16.77
N PRO A 125 -11.15 -15.97 16.91
CA PRO A 125 -10.79 -14.80 16.12
C PRO A 125 -9.28 -14.54 16.18
N ILE A 126 -8.66 -14.28 15.03
CA ILE A 126 -7.22 -14.01 14.90
C ILE A 126 -6.82 -12.84 15.82
N LEU A 127 -7.70 -11.84 15.93
CA LEU A 127 -7.52 -10.70 16.83
C LEU A 127 -7.48 -11.07 18.32
N SER A 128 -8.12 -12.16 18.73
CA SER A 128 -8.11 -12.65 20.12
C SER A 128 -6.90 -13.53 20.45
N THR A 129 -6.21 -14.01 19.40
CA THR A 129 -5.03 -14.88 19.52
C THR A 129 -3.72 -14.09 19.50
N GLY A 130 -3.78 -12.80 19.18
CA GLY A 130 -2.62 -11.89 19.18
C GLY A 130 -2.01 -11.71 20.57
N GLY A 131 -0.69 -11.76 20.65
CA GLY A 131 0.09 -11.54 21.85
C GLY A 131 0.48 -10.07 22.04
N ARG A 132 1.49 -9.85 22.89
CA ARG A 132 2.01 -8.50 23.20
C ARG A 132 2.65 -7.83 21.99
N PHE A 133 3.29 -8.62 21.12
CA PHE A 133 3.95 -8.11 19.92
C PHE A 133 2.94 -7.49 18.95
N GLU A 134 1.86 -8.22 18.63
CA GLU A 134 0.80 -7.79 17.72
C GLU A 134 0.09 -6.53 18.26
N ALA A 135 -0.18 -6.48 19.57
CA ALA A 135 -0.79 -5.33 20.21
C ALA A 135 0.10 -4.07 20.12
N LEU A 136 1.41 -4.21 20.35
CA LEU A 136 2.36 -3.10 20.23
C LEU A 136 2.56 -2.68 18.77
N ALA A 137 2.57 -3.63 17.82
CA ALA A 137 2.69 -3.34 16.40
C ALA A 137 1.46 -2.58 15.89
N ALA A 138 0.26 -3.00 16.29
CA ALA A 138 -0.98 -2.29 16.01
C ALA A 138 -1.00 -0.89 16.62
N LEU A 139 -0.57 -0.75 17.88
CA LEU A 139 -0.45 0.55 18.53
C LEU A 139 0.54 1.48 17.80
N LEU A 140 1.68 0.95 17.38
CA LEU A 140 2.66 1.69 16.58
C LEU A 140 2.03 2.18 15.27
N GLY A 141 1.31 1.31 14.55
CA GLY A 141 0.57 1.67 13.33
C GLY A 141 -0.47 2.78 13.56
N ILE A 142 -1.24 2.70 14.65
CA ILE A 142 -2.21 3.74 15.03
C ILE A 142 -1.51 5.07 15.32
N VAL A 143 -0.43 5.06 16.09
CA VAL A 143 0.32 6.28 16.43
C VAL A 143 0.90 6.93 15.19
N LEU A 144 1.52 6.14 14.29
CA LEU A 144 2.06 6.65 13.03
C LEU A 144 0.96 7.22 12.14
N THR A 145 -0.17 6.54 12.02
CA THR A 145 -1.34 7.02 11.26
C THR A 145 -1.86 8.33 11.85
N ALA A 146 -1.96 8.45 13.18
CA ALA A 146 -2.39 9.67 13.85
C ALA A 146 -1.43 10.84 13.58
N ILE A 147 -0.11 10.60 13.61
CA ILE A 147 0.90 11.62 13.25
C ILE A 147 0.68 12.12 11.82
N TYR A 148 0.46 11.22 10.86
CA TYR A 148 0.19 11.61 9.48
C TYR A 148 -1.14 12.37 9.32
N VAL A 149 -2.20 11.96 10.03
CA VAL A 149 -3.48 12.68 10.04
C VAL A 149 -3.31 14.08 10.62
N VAL A 150 -2.57 14.23 11.73
CA VAL A 150 -2.27 15.54 12.32
C VAL A 150 -1.47 16.40 11.34
N GLY A 151 -0.45 15.84 10.69
CA GLY A 151 0.32 16.54 9.66
C GLY A 151 -0.51 16.94 8.43
N LEU A 152 -1.50 16.14 8.04
CA LEU A 152 -2.46 16.50 6.98
C LEU A 152 -3.40 17.64 7.41
N LEU A 153 -3.78 17.70 8.68
CA LEU A 153 -4.66 18.73 9.23
C LEU A 153 -3.91 20.04 9.50
N ASP A 154 -2.65 19.97 9.93
CA ASP A 154 -1.79 21.13 10.14
C ASP A 154 -1.30 21.65 8.77
N ARG A 155 -2.08 22.55 8.16
CA ARG A 155 -1.77 23.28 6.91
C ARG A 155 -0.49 24.15 6.98
N ARG A 156 0.40 23.93 7.95
CA ARG A 156 1.60 24.73 8.18
C ARG A 156 2.63 24.44 7.10
N ASN A 157 2.81 25.42 6.22
CA ASN A 157 3.73 25.44 5.08
C ASN A 157 5.23 25.47 5.47
N ARG A 158 5.64 24.85 6.59
CA ARG A 158 7.00 24.84 7.12
C ARG A 158 7.73 23.58 6.64
N THR A 159 8.14 23.59 5.38
CA THR A 159 9.01 22.54 4.82
C THR A 159 10.48 22.84 5.17
N PHE A 160 11.17 21.89 5.79
CA PHE A 160 12.63 21.91 5.89
C PHE A 160 13.13 20.65 5.17
N LEU A 161 14.00 20.83 4.17
CA LEU A 161 14.48 19.74 3.30
C LEU A 161 13.37 19.03 2.48
N ARG A 162 12.35 19.76 2.01
CA ARG A 162 11.21 19.20 1.22
C ARG A 162 10.38 18.12 1.96
N MET A 163 10.66 17.85 3.24
CA MET A 163 9.92 16.95 4.13
C MET A 163 9.23 17.78 5.22
N GLY A 164 8.00 17.42 5.60
CA GLY A 164 7.30 18.05 6.73
C GLY A 164 7.92 17.58 8.06
N TYR A 165 7.84 18.40 9.11
CA TYR A 165 8.25 17.98 10.47
C TYR A 165 7.57 16.68 10.90
N ASP A 166 6.33 16.47 10.45
CA ASP A 166 5.54 15.27 10.76
C ASP A 166 6.19 13.99 10.25
N SER A 167 6.83 14.03 9.08
CA SER A 167 7.52 12.86 8.52
C SER A 167 8.77 12.50 9.31
N LEU A 168 9.52 13.50 9.80
CA LEU A 168 10.68 13.26 10.67
C LEU A 168 10.23 12.64 12.00
N VAL A 169 9.16 13.17 12.60
CA VAL A 169 8.57 12.63 13.83
C VAL A 169 8.11 11.19 13.60
N ALA A 170 7.43 10.92 12.49
CA ALA A 170 6.99 9.57 12.13
C ALA A 170 8.18 8.59 12.00
N ILE A 171 9.28 9.01 11.35
CA ILE A 171 10.50 8.18 11.25
C ILE A 171 11.08 7.87 12.63
N VAL A 172 11.23 8.88 13.50
CA VAL A 172 11.76 8.68 14.85
C VAL A 172 10.86 7.74 15.65
N VAL A 173 9.54 7.94 15.60
CA VAL A 173 8.57 7.10 16.29
C VAL A 173 8.60 5.67 15.76
N TYR A 174 8.73 5.49 14.44
CA TYR A 174 8.86 4.16 13.84
C TYR A 174 10.11 3.45 14.33
N VAL A 175 11.29 4.09 14.29
CA VAL A 175 12.56 3.50 14.76
C VAL A 175 12.51 3.15 16.25
N VAL A 176 11.98 4.05 17.08
CA VAL A 176 11.77 3.77 18.52
C VAL A 176 10.79 2.62 18.70
N GLY A 177 9.71 2.59 17.94
CA GLY A 177 8.72 1.52 17.93
C GLY A 177 9.34 0.17 17.58
N LEU A 178 10.21 0.10 16.57
CA LEU A 178 10.95 -1.12 16.22
C LEU A 178 11.86 -1.59 17.36
N ALA A 179 12.55 -0.68 18.05
CA ALA A 179 13.38 -1.02 19.20
C ALA A 179 12.53 -1.58 20.37
N VAL A 180 11.35 -1.01 20.61
CA VAL A 180 10.39 -1.51 21.60
C VAL A 180 9.87 -2.89 21.19
N LEU A 181 9.50 -3.08 19.92
CA LEU A 181 9.03 -4.37 19.41
C LEU A 181 10.11 -5.45 19.52
N GLN A 182 11.37 -5.12 19.23
CA GLN A 182 12.49 -6.05 19.38
C GLN A 182 12.65 -6.55 20.82
N SER A 183 12.40 -5.69 21.81
CA SER A 183 12.47 -6.08 23.23
C SER A 183 11.41 -7.11 23.64
N VAL A 184 10.32 -7.20 22.89
CA VAL A 184 9.23 -8.17 23.11
C VAL A 184 9.34 -9.37 22.16
N ALA A 185 9.95 -9.19 20.99
CA ALA A 185 10.15 -10.24 19.99
C ALA A 185 11.29 -11.23 20.32
N GLY A 186 12.25 -10.82 21.17
CA GLY A 186 13.36 -11.67 21.60
C GLY A 186 13.18 -12.35 22.98
N GLY A 187 11.98 -12.28 23.55
CA GLY A 187 11.64 -12.81 24.88
C GLY A 187 10.83 -14.09 24.86
#